data_AF-A0A7W1ER79-F1
#
_entry.id   AF-A0A7W1ER79-F1
#
_cell.length_a   1.000
_cell.length_b   1.000
_cell.length_c   1.000
_cell.angle_alpha   90.00
_cell.angle_beta   90.00
_cell.angle_gamma   90.00
#
_symmetry.space_group_name_H-M   'P 1'
#
loop_
_entity.id
_entity.type
_entity.pdbx_description
1 polymer ?
#
loop_
_entity_poly.entity_id
_entity_poly.type
_entity_poly.pdbx_seq_one_letter_code
_entity_poly.pdbx_strand_id
1 'polypeptide(L)'
;MKKHLVRATGWVIAASILAVALRNSPELREHRAADVLLPRETRAETPAPRGPFSRTERLNRGETLIGLLKRVGINEQAAQEVVRAAAASAVDARYLKAGMPVELTADSAGVDPRELVFHLGVDRLLRMRRIGDAWTGAEERLPWSTDTVVVSGTIHANLYQAMDSSASRFFPGHARDELAWALADIFEYRVDMSRDLQEGDQFRALVERSVGAQGV
;
A
#
# COMPACT_ATOMS: atom_id res chain seq x y z
N MET A 1 -67.82 36.18 11.23
CA MET A 1 -67.13 35.08 11.95
C MET A 1 -66.50 33.97 11.08
N LYS A 2 -66.88 33.75 9.80
CA LYS A 2 -66.33 32.62 9.01
C LYS A 2 -64.90 32.79 8.47
N LYS A 3 -64.40 34.02 8.28
CA LYS A 3 -63.07 34.28 7.68
C LYS A 3 -61.87 34.04 8.62
N HIS A 4 -62.06 34.17 9.94
CA HIS A 4 -60.98 33.96 10.92
C HIS A 4 -60.72 32.47 11.17
N LEU A 5 -61.77 31.63 11.06
CA LEU A 5 -61.64 30.19 11.26
C LEU A 5 -60.79 29.53 10.16
N VAL A 6 -60.99 29.91 8.89
CA VAL A 6 -60.21 29.37 7.76
C VAL A 6 -58.72 29.74 7.84
N ARG A 7 -58.40 30.94 8.35
CA ARG A 7 -57.01 31.36 8.56
C ARG A 7 -56.35 30.57 9.68
N ALA A 8 -57.06 30.35 10.80
CA ALA A 8 -56.53 29.56 11.92
C ALA A 8 -56.20 28.12 11.50
N THR A 9 -57.07 27.46 10.72
CA THR A 9 -56.82 26.09 10.23
C THR A 9 -55.61 26.03 9.30
N GLY A 10 -55.40 27.06 8.46
CA GLY A 10 -54.23 27.15 7.60
C GLY A 10 -52.91 27.24 8.38
N TRP A 11 -52.89 28.01 9.48
CA TRP A 11 -51.71 28.13 10.34
C TRP A 11 -51.39 26.83 11.09
N VAL A 12 -52.40 26.07 11.51
CA VAL A 12 -52.20 24.76 12.17
C VAL A 12 -51.63 23.74 11.20
N ILE A 13 -52.12 23.71 9.96
CA ILE A 13 -51.59 22.80 8.92
C ILE A 13 -50.14 23.18 8.58
N ALA A 14 -49.85 24.47 8.40
CA ALA A 14 -48.48 24.95 8.14
C ALA A 14 -47.52 24.61 9.29
N ALA A 15 -47.96 24.80 10.55
CA ALA A 15 -47.17 24.45 11.73
C ALA A 15 -46.92 22.94 11.83
N SER A 16 -47.92 22.13 11.48
CA SER A 16 -47.81 20.67 11.46
C SER A 16 -46.82 20.19 10.40
N ILE A 17 -46.87 20.76 9.19
CA ILE A 17 -45.94 20.45 8.10
C ILE A 17 -44.51 20.86 8.50
N LEU A 18 -44.33 22.03 9.12
CA LEU A 18 -43.02 22.48 9.60
C LEU A 18 -42.46 21.56 10.70
N ALA A 19 -43.31 21.13 11.64
CA ALA A 19 -42.90 20.22 12.70
C ALA A 19 -42.49 18.84 12.16
N VAL A 20 -43.23 18.30 11.18
CA VAL A 20 -42.90 17.04 10.51
C VAL A 20 -41.63 17.18 9.67
N ALA A 21 -41.46 18.30 8.97
CA ALA A 21 -40.24 18.59 8.20
C ALA A 21 -39.01 18.66 9.12
N LEU A 22 -39.10 19.35 10.26
CA LEU A 22 -38.01 19.43 11.23
C LEU A 22 -37.67 18.06 11.85
N ARG A 23 -38.68 17.22 12.09
CA ARG A 23 -38.48 15.90 12.72
C ARG A 23 -37.90 14.85 11.77
N ASN A 24 -38.16 14.98 10.47
CA ASN A 24 -37.67 14.06 9.44
C ASN A 24 -36.55 14.66 8.57
N SER A 25 -36.06 15.85 8.90
CA SER A 25 -34.89 16.42 8.23
C SER A 25 -33.67 15.59 8.60
N PRO A 26 -32.93 15.02 7.63
CA PRO A 26 -31.69 14.33 7.92
C PRO A 26 -30.72 15.32 8.55
N GLU A 27 -30.05 14.91 9.64
CA GLU A 27 -28.92 15.62 10.23
C GLU A 27 -27.98 16.08 9.10
N LEU A 28 -27.85 17.40 8.92
CA LEU A 28 -26.89 17.94 7.98
C LEU A 28 -25.51 17.48 8.45
N ARG A 29 -24.84 16.60 7.68
CA ARG A 29 -23.45 16.21 7.95
C ARG A 29 -22.65 17.49 8.17
N GLU A 30 -22.15 17.69 9.38
CA GLU A 30 -21.16 18.71 9.69
C GLU A 30 -20.01 18.55 8.69
N HIS A 31 -19.97 19.44 7.69
CA HIS A 31 -18.79 19.57 6.88
C HIS A 31 -17.78 20.32 7.75
N ARG A 32 -16.82 19.57 8.32
CA ARG A 32 -15.59 20.02 9.00
C ARG A 32 -14.72 21.03 8.23
N ALA A 33 -15.25 21.70 7.21
CA ALA A 33 -14.57 22.75 6.49
C ALA A 33 -14.41 24.03 7.34
N ALA A 34 -15.31 24.27 8.30
CA ALA A 34 -15.22 25.45 9.18
C ALA A 34 -14.07 25.35 10.21
N ASP A 35 -13.66 24.15 10.61
CA ASP A 35 -12.54 23.93 11.54
C ASP A 35 -11.17 24.27 10.93
N VAL A 36 -11.10 24.37 9.59
CA VAL A 36 -9.85 24.68 8.87
C VAL A 36 -9.50 26.18 8.96
N LEU A 37 -10.47 27.03 9.30
CA LEU A 37 -10.30 28.49 9.33
C LEU A 37 -10.14 29.08 10.74
N LEU A 38 -10.26 28.26 11.79
CA LEU A 38 -9.94 28.71 13.14
C LEU A 38 -8.42 28.78 13.30
N PRO A 39 -7.86 29.92 13.75
CA PRO A 39 -6.45 29.98 14.13
C PRO A 39 -6.17 28.88 15.17
N ARG A 40 -5.33 27.90 14.80
CA ARG A 40 -4.83 26.93 15.77
C ARG A 40 -4.05 27.70 16.81
N GLU A 41 -4.63 27.89 18.00
CA GLU A 41 -3.82 28.21 19.16
C GLU A 41 -2.75 27.13 19.26
N THR A 42 -1.47 27.54 19.22
CA THR A 42 -0.32 26.66 19.37
C THR A 42 -0.39 26.02 20.76
N ARG A 43 -1.12 24.91 20.86
CA ARG A 43 -1.03 24.00 21.98
C ARG A 43 0.40 23.46 21.93
N ALA A 44 1.20 23.82 22.93
CA ALA A 44 2.53 23.26 23.10
C ALA A 44 2.45 21.74 22.92
N GLU A 45 3.07 21.22 21.87
CA GLU A 45 3.20 19.79 21.64
C GLU A 45 4.01 19.22 22.80
N THR A 46 3.33 18.56 23.72
CA THR A 46 3.96 17.51 24.53
C THR A 46 4.69 16.60 23.55
N PRO A 47 6.02 16.39 23.68
CA PRO A 47 6.73 15.55 22.73
C PRO A 47 6.04 14.20 22.68
N ALA A 48 5.64 13.79 21.47
CA ALA A 48 5.04 12.49 21.25
C ALA A 48 5.96 11.43 21.90
N PRO A 49 5.41 10.42 22.61
CA PRO A 49 6.22 9.30 23.05
C PRO A 49 7.00 8.81 21.83
N ARG A 50 8.34 8.67 21.96
CA ARG A 50 9.19 8.18 20.89
C ARG A 50 8.58 6.87 20.39
N GLY A 51 8.02 6.88 19.17
CA GLY A 51 7.52 5.68 18.54
C GLY A 51 8.64 4.65 18.45
N PRO A 52 8.30 3.35 18.31
CA PRO A 52 9.31 2.31 18.19
C PRO A 52 10.29 2.68 17.06
N PHE A 53 11.58 2.49 17.32
CA PHE A 53 12.62 2.76 16.34
C PHE A 53 12.59 1.63 15.31
N SER A 54 12.26 1.98 14.06
CA SER A 54 12.36 1.07 12.92
C SER A 54 13.57 1.43 12.06
N ARG A 55 14.33 0.41 11.64
CA ARG A 55 15.42 0.55 10.67
C ARG A 55 15.42 -0.64 9.71
N THR A 56 15.83 -0.40 8.47
CA THR A 56 15.98 -1.45 7.46
C THR A 56 17.45 -1.72 7.21
N GLU A 57 17.84 -2.98 7.32
CA GLU A 57 19.18 -3.47 7.02
C GLU A 57 19.13 -4.47 5.87
N ARG A 58 20.27 -4.71 5.23
CA ARG A 58 20.38 -5.70 4.16
C ARG A 58 21.55 -6.64 4.43
N LEU A 59 21.42 -7.89 4.00
CA LEU A 59 22.56 -8.81 3.95
C LEU A 59 23.58 -8.31 2.92
N ASN A 60 24.82 -8.10 3.36
CA ASN A 60 25.94 -7.84 2.47
C ASN A 60 26.30 -9.09 1.64
N ARG A 61 27.07 -8.89 0.56
CA ARG A 61 27.57 -10.01 -0.25
C ARG A 61 28.44 -10.93 0.61
N GLY A 62 28.06 -12.20 0.73
CA GLY A 62 28.78 -13.20 1.53
C GLY A 62 28.52 -13.14 3.05
N GLU A 63 27.70 -12.20 3.52
CA GLU A 63 27.28 -12.14 4.93
C GLU A 63 26.22 -13.21 5.19
N THR A 64 26.35 -13.91 6.32
CA THR A 64 25.35 -14.88 6.78
C THR A 64 24.24 -14.17 7.54
N LEU A 65 23.06 -14.80 7.64
CA LEU A 65 21.97 -14.26 8.46
C LEU A 65 22.40 -14.06 9.92
N ILE A 66 23.14 -15.01 10.50
CA ILE A 66 23.72 -14.86 11.85
C ILE A 66 24.65 -13.65 11.92
N GLY A 67 25.47 -13.41 10.88
CA GLY A 67 26.33 -12.23 10.78
C GLY A 67 25.55 -10.91 10.81
N LEU A 68 24.47 -10.81 10.03
CA LEU A 68 23.57 -9.66 10.05
C LEU A 68 22.96 -9.46 11.45
N LEU A 69 22.41 -10.52 12.04
CA LEU A 69 21.76 -10.46 13.36
C LEU A 69 22.75 -9.97 14.44
N LYS A 70 24.01 -10.43 14.40
CA LYS A 70 25.06 -9.93 15.29
C LYS A 70 25.40 -8.46 15.04
N ARG A 71 25.47 -8.04 13.78
CA ARG A 71 25.74 -6.63 13.40
C ARG A 71 24.65 -5.68 13.89
N VAL A 72 23.40 -6.12 13.94
CA VAL A 72 22.29 -5.32 14.46
C VAL A 72 22.13 -5.39 15.98
N GLY A 73 23.06 -6.05 16.69
CA GLY A 73 23.10 -6.09 18.15
C GLY A 73 22.38 -7.27 18.80
N ILE A 74 21.95 -8.27 18.02
CA ILE A 74 21.40 -9.52 18.56
C ILE A 74 22.58 -10.41 18.95
N ASN A 75 22.60 -10.90 20.20
CA ASN A 75 23.66 -11.78 20.66
C ASN A 75 23.64 -13.13 19.91
N GLU A 76 24.72 -13.90 20.03
CA GLU A 76 24.88 -15.14 19.24
C GLU A 76 23.83 -16.21 19.56
N GLN A 77 23.43 -16.35 20.82
CA GLN A 77 22.42 -17.32 21.24
C GLN A 77 21.05 -16.96 20.65
N ALA A 78 20.63 -15.71 20.82
CA ALA A 78 19.39 -15.19 20.26
C ALA A 78 19.39 -15.24 18.72
N ALA A 79 20.52 -14.99 18.07
CA ALA A 79 20.63 -15.11 16.61
C ALA A 79 20.41 -16.57 16.13
N GLN A 80 20.94 -17.56 16.85
CA GLN A 80 20.69 -18.97 16.55
C GLN A 80 19.22 -19.34 16.77
N GLU A 81 18.59 -18.80 17.82
CA GLU A 81 17.15 -19.01 18.07
C GLU A 81 16.28 -18.42 16.97
N VAL A 82 16.58 -17.21 16.50
CA VAL A 82 15.89 -16.59 15.35
C VAL A 82 15.97 -17.50 14.12
N VAL A 83 17.16 -18.03 13.80
CA VAL A 83 17.34 -18.93 12.65
C VAL A 83 16.56 -20.24 12.82
N ARG A 84 16.56 -20.81 14.02
CA ARG A 84 15.79 -22.04 14.32
C ARG A 84 14.29 -21.80 14.23
N ALA A 85 13.81 -20.69 14.81
CA ALA A 85 12.41 -20.31 14.76
C ALA A 85 11.96 -20.03 13.32
N ALA A 86 12.78 -19.31 12.52
CA ALA A 86 12.53 -19.09 11.11
C ALA A 86 12.40 -20.41 10.33
N ALA A 87 13.31 -21.36 10.53
CA ALA A 87 13.26 -22.68 9.88
C ALA A 87 12.04 -23.52 10.32
N ALA A 88 11.57 -23.34 11.56
CA ALA A 88 10.38 -24.01 12.07
C ALA A 88 9.07 -23.42 11.54
N SER A 89 9.05 -22.13 11.17
CA SER A 89 7.87 -21.40 10.67
C SER A 89 7.48 -21.73 9.22
N ALA A 90 7.80 -22.92 8.73
CA ALA A 90 7.58 -23.37 7.34
C ALA A 90 8.33 -22.59 6.25
N VAL A 91 9.20 -21.65 6.64
CA VAL A 91 10.08 -20.94 5.71
C VAL A 91 11.20 -21.88 5.30
N ASP A 92 11.20 -22.26 4.03
CA ASP A 92 12.36 -22.91 3.44
C ASP A 92 13.56 -21.97 3.56
N ALA A 93 14.57 -22.36 4.34
CA ALA A 93 15.75 -21.55 4.60
C ALA A 93 16.46 -21.08 3.32
N ARG A 94 16.20 -21.73 2.17
CA ARG A 94 16.64 -21.30 0.84
C ARG A 94 16.11 -19.93 0.40
N TYR A 95 15.02 -19.43 1.01
CA TYR A 95 14.46 -18.12 0.69
C TYR A 95 15.21 -16.98 1.38
N LEU A 96 15.96 -17.24 2.45
CA LEU A 96 16.76 -16.22 3.16
C LEU A 96 18.09 -15.98 2.42
N LYS A 97 18.06 -15.15 1.37
CA LYS A 97 19.19 -14.90 0.47
C LYS A 97 19.92 -13.59 0.79
N ALA A 98 21.17 -13.49 0.31
CA ALA A 98 21.94 -12.26 0.35
C ALA A 98 21.21 -11.10 -0.37
N GLY A 99 21.32 -9.88 0.16
CA GLY A 99 20.62 -8.70 -0.37
C GLY A 99 19.14 -8.56 0.05
N MET A 100 18.58 -9.54 0.77
CA MET A 100 17.23 -9.45 1.34
C MET A 100 17.15 -8.28 2.34
N PRO A 101 16.12 -7.42 2.24
CA PRO A 101 15.87 -6.39 3.25
C PRO A 101 15.26 -7.04 4.50
N VAL A 102 15.78 -6.62 5.65
CA VAL A 102 15.30 -7.01 6.98
C VAL A 102 14.92 -5.74 7.71
N GLU A 103 13.67 -5.62 8.09
CA GLU A 103 13.20 -4.53 8.95
C GLU A 103 13.34 -4.94 10.41
N LEU A 104 13.80 -4.01 11.23
CA LEU A 104 14.04 -4.22 12.64
C LEU A 104 13.28 -3.17 13.42
N THR A 105 12.45 -3.61 14.34
CA THR A 105 11.69 -2.74 15.25
C THR A 105 12.19 -2.95 16.67
N ALA A 106 12.62 -1.87 17.32
CA ALA A 106 13.13 -1.88 18.68
C ALA A 106 12.50 -0.77 19.53
N ASP A 107 12.38 -0.99 20.84
CA ASP A 107 11.86 0.01 21.78
C ASP A 107 12.82 1.20 21.97
N SER A 108 14.11 0.99 21.66
CA SER A 108 15.14 2.02 21.67
C SER A 108 16.09 1.83 20.49
N ALA A 109 16.75 2.91 20.06
CA ALA A 109 17.65 2.87 18.90
C ALA A 109 18.79 1.86 19.11
N GLY A 110 18.66 0.69 18.48
CA GLY A 110 19.76 -0.25 18.27
C GLY A 110 20.09 -1.22 19.39
N VAL A 111 19.32 -1.27 20.48
CA VAL A 111 19.50 -2.28 21.53
C VAL A 111 18.29 -3.18 21.54
N ASP A 112 18.50 -4.42 21.09
CA ASP A 112 17.58 -5.55 21.25
C ASP A 112 16.22 -5.40 20.50
N PRO A 113 16.17 -5.78 19.21
CA PRO A 113 14.94 -5.69 18.44
C PRO A 113 13.87 -6.63 19.01
N ARG A 114 12.65 -6.11 19.15
CA ARG A 114 11.47 -6.86 19.56
C ARG A 114 10.81 -7.59 18.38
N GLU A 115 11.04 -7.10 17.17
CA GLU A 115 10.49 -7.66 15.95
C GLU A 115 11.51 -7.57 14.80
N LEU A 116 11.54 -8.61 13.98
CA LEU A 116 12.26 -8.68 12.71
C LEU A 116 11.28 -9.06 11.61
N VAL A 117 11.31 -8.36 10.48
CA VAL A 117 10.48 -8.70 9.31
C VAL A 117 11.40 -8.99 8.13
N PHE A 118 11.35 -10.21 7.64
CA PHE A 118 12.07 -10.66 6.46
C PHE A 118 11.15 -10.65 5.25
N HIS A 119 11.56 -9.99 4.18
CA HIS A 119 10.81 -9.96 2.92
C HIS A 119 11.17 -11.16 2.04
N LEU A 120 10.39 -12.24 2.13
CA LEU A 120 10.64 -13.49 1.40
C LEU A 120 10.25 -13.41 -0.09
N GLY A 121 9.45 -12.40 -0.45
CA GLY A 121 8.97 -12.12 -1.80
C GLY A 121 8.16 -10.84 -1.81
N VAL A 122 7.49 -10.56 -2.94
CA VAL A 122 6.63 -9.37 -3.09
C VAL A 122 5.39 -9.42 -2.18
N ASP A 123 4.88 -10.62 -1.89
CA ASP A 123 3.65 -10.84 -1.13
C ASP A 123 3.84 -11.62 0.17
N ARG A 124 5.07 -12.02 0.49
CA ARG A 124 5.35 -12.91 1.62
C ARG A 124 6.37 -12.29 2.54
N LEU A 125 5.99 -12.19 3.81
CA LEU A 125 6.83 -11.73 4.90
C LEU A 125 6.99 -12.87 5.91
N LEU A 126 8.18 -13.01 6.48
CA LEU A 126 8.35 -13.74 7.74
C LEU A 126 8.46 -12.71 8.85
N ARG A 127 7.42 -12.61 9.68
CA ARG A 127 7.43 -11.78 10.88
C ARG A 127 7.91 -12.61 12.06
N MET A 128 9.00 -12.16 12.66
CA MET A 128 9.60 -12.75 13.83
C MET A 128 9.40 -11.82 15.01
N ARG A 129 8.77 -12.32 16.06
CA ARG A 129 8.48 -11.55 17.27
C ARG A 129 9.15 -12.19 18.46
N ARG A 130 9.74 -11.35 19.29
CA ARG A 130 10.31 -11.77 20.56
C ARG A 130 9.22 -11.82 21.63
N ILE A 131 9.14 -12.94 22.35
CA ILE A 131 8.23 -13.17 23.48
C ILE A 131 9.09 -13.64 24.67
N GLY A 132 9.34 -12.74 25.62
CA GLY A 132 10.33 -12.97 26.66
C GLY A 132 11.72 -13.09 26.03
N ASP A 133 12.38 -14.23 26.23
CA ASP A 133 13.68 -14.52 25.61
C ASP A 133 13.60 -15.34 24.33
N ALA A 134 12.42 -15.87 23.99
CA ALA A 134 12.25 -16.71 22.81
C ALA A 134 11.78 -15.91 21.59
N TRP A 135 12.08 -16.46 20.40
CA TRP A 135 11.60 -15.95 19.13
C TRP A 135 10.53 -16.86 18.52
N THR A 136 9.45 -16.26 18.04
CA THR A 136 8.38 -16.95 17.31
C THR A 136 8.24 -16.33 15.93
N GLY A 137 8.22 -17.17 14.89
CA GLY A 137 8.03 -16.74 13.51
C GLY A 137 6.65 -17.10 12.99
N ALA A 138 6.06 -16.19 12.23
CA ALA A 138 4.85 -16.43 11.46
C ALA A 138 5.07 -15.93 10.04
N GLU A 139 4.75 -16.78 9.06
CA GLU A 139 4.68 -16.34 7.68
C GLU A 139 3.36 -15.57 7.47
N GLU A 140 3.48 -14.35 6.97
CA GLU A 140 2.37 -13.46 6.65
C GLU A 140 2.33 -13.26 5.14
N ARG A 141 1.17 -13.52 4.55
CA ARG A 141 0.91 -13.15 3.17
C ARG A 141 0.25 -11.78 3.16
N LEU A 142 0.92 -10.81 2.56
CA LEU A 142 0.34 -9.48 2.39
C LEU A 142 -0.94 -9.61 1.54
N PRO A 143 -2.02 -8.89 1.89
CA PRO A 143 -3.20 -8.87 1.05
C PRO A 143 -2.89 -8.10 -0.23
N TRP A 144 -3.24 -8.69 -1.37
CA TRP A 144 -3.21 -8.03 -2.67
C TRP A 144 -4.63 -7.69 -3.08
N SER A 145 -4.81 -6.51 -3.66
CA SER A 145 -6.02 -6.19 -4.40
C SER A 145 -5.72 -6.24 -5.88
N THR A 146 -6.57 -6.91 -6.66
CA THR A 146 -6.50 -6.84 -8.13
C THR A 146 -7.43 -5.73 -8.59
N ASP A 147 -6.90 -4.80 -9.38
CA ASP A 147 -7.69 -3.83 -10.13
C ASP A 147 -7.40 -3.95 -11.63
N THR A 148 -8.30 -3.39 -12.43
CA THR A 148 -8.16 -3.35 -13.89
C THR A 148 -7.95 -1.92 -14.32
N VAL A 149 -6.90 -1.68 -15.10
CA VAL A 149 -6.57 -0.36 -15.65
C VAL A 149 -6.62 -0.38 -17.17
N VAL A 150 -7.01 0.74 -17.76
CA VAL A 150 -6.87 0.96 -19.20
C VAL A 150 -5.57 1.69 -19.44
N VAL A 151 -4.71 1.08 -20.25
CA VAL A 151 -3.50 1.70 -20.78
C VAL A 151 -3.75 2.02 -22.25
N SER A 152 -3.49 3.24 -22.66
CA SER A 152 -3.60 3.64 -24.07
C SER A 152 -2.61 4.74 -24.39
N GLY A 153 -2.08 4.72 -25.60
CA GLY A 153 -1.14 5.74 -26.06
C GLY A 153 -1.08 5.83 -27.57
N THR A 154 -0.44 6.89 -28.04
CA THR A 154 -0.12 7.12 -29.44
C THR A 154 1.34 6.75 -29.67
N ILE A 155 1.59 6.01 -30.76
CA ILE A 155 2.90 5.56 -31.18
C ILE A 155 3.51 6.66 -32.04
N HIS A 156 4.63 7.22 -31.58
CA HIS A 156 5.41 8.19 -32.32
C HIS A 156 6.65 7.56 -32.96
N ALA A 157 7.36 6.71 -32.21
CA ALA A 157 8.55 6.02 -32.72
C ALA A 157 8.42 4.50 -32.62
N ASN A 158 8.03 3.97 -31.46
CA ASN A 158 7.82 2.54 -31.27
C ASN A 158 6.86 2.26 -30.10
N LEU A 159 6.36 1.01 -30.04
CA LEU A 159 5.40 0.58 -29.03
C LEU A 159 5.96 0.66 -27.60
N TYR A 160 7.24 0.36 -27.38
CA TYR A 160 7.86 0.39 -26.05
C TYR A 160 7.88 1.81 -25.48
N GLN A 161 8.26 2.81 -26.27
CA GLN A 161 8.26 4.21 -25.85
C GLN A 161 6.82 4.72 -25.60
N ALA A 162 5.87 4.30 -26.43
CA ALA A 162 4.46 4.64 -26.26
C ALA A 162 3.88 4.00 -24.98
N MET A 163 4.28 2.77 -24.65
CA MET A 163 3.93 2.08 -23.41
C MET A 163 4.58 2.76 -22.20
N ASP A 164 5.87 3.08 -22.28
CA ASP A 164 6.63 3.71 -21.20
C ASP A 164 6.00 5.04 -20.76
N SER A 165 5.70 5.91 -21.74
CA SER A 165 5.09 7.21 -21.50
C SER A 165 3.68 7.12 -20.93
N SER A 166 2.83 6.25 -21.48
CA SER A 166 1.41 6.15 -21.10
C SER A 166 1.14 5.34 -19.82
N ALA A 167 1.99 4.34 -19.52
CA ALA A 167 1.78 3.38 -18.44
C ALA A 167 2.61 3.70 -17.18
N SER A 168 3.51 4.70 -17.23
CA SER A 168 4.40 5.10 -16.13
C SER A 168 3.70 5.36 -14.79
N ARG A 169 2.47 5.88 -14.82
CA ARG A 169 1.66 6.14 -13.62
C ARG A 169 1.12 4.89 -12.93
N PHE A 170 1.12 3.75 -13.64
CA PHE A 170 0.45 2.53 -13.21
C PHE A 170 1.42 1.40 -12.89
N PHE A 171 2.56 1.36 -13.57
CA PHE A 171 3.47 0.22 -13.57
C PHE A 171 4.93 0.68 -13.46
N PRO A 172 5.81 -0.06 -12.76
CA PRO A 172 7.24 0.15 -12.80
C PRO A 172 7.84 -0.18 -14.18
N GLY A 173 9.06 0.28 -14.46
CA GLY A 173 9.68 0.17 -15.79
C GLY A 173 9.66 -1.24 -16.39
N HIS A 174 10.13 -2.23 -15.63
CA HIS A 174 10.14 -3.62 -16.09
C HIS A 174 8.75 -4.16 -16.46
N ALA A 175 7.71 -3.81 -15.69
CA ALA A 175 6.34 -4.22 -15.98
C ALA A 175 5.80 -3.54 -17.25
N ARG A 176 6.26 -2.33 -17.58
CA ARG A 176 5.90 -1.66 -18.85
C ARG A 176 6.55 -2.35 -20.04
N ASP A 177 7.80 -2.77 -19.92
CA ASP A 177 8.50 -3.52 -20.97
C ASP A 177 7.82 -4.88 -21.21
N GLU A 178 7.43 -5.58 -20.13
CA GLU A 178 6.66 -6.83 -20.22
C GLU A 178 5.29 -6.63 -20.89
N LEU A 179 4.57 -5.54 -20.57
CA LEU A 179 3.29 -5.22 -21.21
C LEU A 179 3.44 -4.89 -22.70
N ALA A 180 4.50 -4.16 -23.08
CA ALA A 180 4.78 -3.86 -24.48
C ALA A 180 5.12 -5.15 -25.26
N TRP A 181 5.92 -6.03 -24.66
CA TRP A 181 6.26 -7.33 -25.24
C TRP A 181 5.01 -8.21 -25.40
N ALA A 182 4.19 -8.34 -24.35
CA ALA A 182 2.96 -9.12 -24.40
C ALA A 182 1.98 -8.61 -25.46
N LEU A 183 1.86 -7.29 -25.61
CA LEU A 183 1.02 -6.69 -26.64
C LEU A 183 1.58 -6.99 -28.05
N ALA A 184 2.89 -6.94 -28.25
CA ALA A 184 3.51 -7.29 -29.52
C ALA A 184 3.32 -8.78 -29.86
N ASP A 185 3.50 -9.67 -28.89
CA ASP A 185 3.30 -11.13 -29.03
C ASP A 185 1.86 -11.48 -29.42
N ILE A 186 0.87 -10.88 -28.75
CA ILE A 186 -0.56 -11.06 -29.06
C ILE A 186 -0.88 -10.70 -30.52
N PHE A 187 -0.23 -9.66 -31.06
CA PHE A 187 -0.50 -9.14 -32.40
C PHE A 187 0.53 -9.57 -33.45
N GLU A 188 1.50 -10.43 -33.13
CA GLU A 188 2.62 -10.79 -34.00
C GLU A 188 2.16 -11.28 -35.39
N TYR A 189 1.08 -12.07 -35.45
CA TYR A 189 0.51 -12.59 -36.70
C TYR A 189 -0.35 -11.59 -37.47
N ARG A 190 -0.59 -10.40 -36.92
CA ARG A 190 -1.51 -9.39 -37.47
C ARG A 190 -0.78 -8.14 -37.92
N VAL A 191 0.25 -7.74 -37.18
CA VAL A 191 1.03 -6.52 -37.40
C VAL A 191 2.47 -6.80 -36.99
N ASP A 192 3.42 -6.64 -37.91
CA ASP A 192 4.84 -6.66 -37.56
C ASP A 192 5.19 -5.31 -36.92
N MET A 193 5.18 -5.28 -35.58
CA MET A 193 5.41 -4.06 -34.80
C MET A 193 6.78 -3.41 -35.06
N SER A 194 7.73 -4.11 -35.71
CA SER A 194 9.04 -3.55 -36.06
C SER A 194 9.08 -2.85 -37.41
N ARG A 195 8.09 -3.08 -38.28
CA ARG A 195 8.07 -2.59 -39.67
C ARG A 195 6.79 -1.85 -40.04
N ASP A 196 5.67 -2.28 -39.50
CA ASP A 196 4.35 -1.84 -39.93
C ASP A 196 3.84 -0.63 -39.14
N LEU A 197 4.36 -0.39 -37.94
CA LEU A 197 3.97 0.75 -37.10
C LEU A 197 4.27 2.08 -37.79
N GLN A 198 3.27 2.96 -37.81
CA GLN A 198 3.36 4.32 -38.32
C GLN A 198 3.23 5.34 -37.18
N GLU A 199 3.79 6.53 -37.40
CA GLU A 199 3.56 7.66 -36.50
C GLU A 199 2.05 8.01 -36.48
N GLY A 200 1.50 8.10 -35.27
CA GLY A 200 0.08 8.39 -35.04
C GLY A 200 -0.79 7.15 -34.79
N ASP A 201 -0.25 5.94 -34.96
CA ASP A 201 -0.93 4.71 -34.57
C ASP A 201 -1.28 4.73 -33.07
N GLN A 202 -2.37 4.07 -32.70
CA GLN A 202 -2.85 4.08 -31.32
C GLN A 202 -3.02 2.66 -30.82
N PHE A 203 -2.70 2.46 -29.55
CA PHE A 203 -2.99 1.22 -28.85
C PHE A 203 -3.87 1.47 -27.64
N ARG A 204 -4.63 0.44 -27.26
CA ARG A 204 -5.39 0.39 -26.01
C ARG A 204 -5.39 -1.04 -25.50
N ALA A 205 -5.04 -1.20 -24.24
CA ALA A 205 -5.03 -2.46 -23.52
C ALA A 205 -5.82 -2.32 -22.22
N LEU A 206 -6.61 -3.34 -21.91
CA LEU A 206 -7.21 -3.52 -20.60
C LEU A 206 -6.30 -4.49 -19.84
N VAL A 207 -5.73 -4.03 -18.73
CA VAL A 207 -4.69 -4.76 -18.00
C VAL A 207 -5.16 -4.97 -16.58
N GLU A 208 -5.15 -6.21 -16.12
CA GLU A 208 -5.28 -6.51 -14.69
C GLU A 208 -3.91 -6.37 -14.03
N ARG A 209 -3.87 -5.73 -12.88
CA ARG A 209 -2.67 -5.63 -12.05
C ARG A 209 -3.00 -5.97 -10.62
N SER A 210 -2.03 -6.56 -9.95
CA SER A 210 -2.13 -6.85 -8.53
C SER A 210 -1.38 -5.74 -7.79
N VAL A 211 -2.02 -5.13 -6.80
CA VAL A 211 -1.50 -4.03 -6.01
C VAL A 211 -1.36 -4.48 -4.56
N GLY A 212 -0.15 -4.42 -4.02
CA GLY A 212 0.13 -4.65 -2.61
C GLY A 212 -0.01 -3.37 -1.78
N ALA A 213 0.05 -3.52 -0.46
CA ALA A 213 -0.01 -2.38 0.47
C ALA A 213 1.12 -1.33 0.27
N GLN A 214 2.19 -1.69 -0.44
CA GLN A 214 3.33 -0.81 -0.73
C GLN A 214 3.43 -0.36 -2.20
N GLY A 215 2.45 -0.72 -3.05
CA GLY A 215 2.43 -0.38 -4.48
C GLY A 215 2.20 -1.57 -5.41
N VAL A 216 2.34 -1.32 -6.72
CA VAL A 216 2.24 -2.31 -7.81
C VAL A 216 3.57 -3.02 -8.01
#